data_AF-A0A0C9X4T5-F1
#
_entry.id   AF-A0A0C9X4T5-F1
#
_cell.length_a   1.000
_cell.length_b   1.000
_cell.length_c   1.000
_cell.angle_alpha   90.00
_cell.angle_beta   90.00
_cell.angle_gamma   90.00
#
_symmetry.space_group_name_H-M   'P 1'
#
loop_
_entity.id
_entity.type
_entity.pdbx_description
1 polymer ?
#
loop_
_entity_poly.entity_id
_entity_poly.type
_entity_poly.pdbx_seq_one_letter_code
_entity_poly.pdbx_strand_id
1 'polypeptide(L)'
;MAFAPPANNAGLPIPAMPVNPPTLSDIMNTKDYVERLIQSKATRSNICATDDEIGAAELYHHESVLRTSLGGAAAPPWLDGFANTLDQIRQAVDRIEQSQKRTSAVIENMRIAKSNVELARNTGSTAYRAKQKEVDGDGTILANAIAPNNNQNPVAPLAVAPVVGTIFSPTIETHNLNHPTILRIAQYYNQHFDIQPGDTVPVRSQKIANWLTSEI
;
A
#
# COMPACT_ATOMS: atom_id res chain seq x y z
N MET A 1 20.67 41.91 -5.56
CA MET A 1 20.21 42.60 -4.34
C MET A 1 20.69 41.82 -3.14
N ALA A 2 21.08 42.48 -2.05
CA ALA A 2 21.42 41.78 -0.82
C ALA A 2 20.14 41.21 -0.20
N PHE A 3 20.08 39.89 0.01
CA PHE A 3 18.97 39.22 0.69
C PHE A 3 19.00 39.62 2.17
N ALA A 4 18.17 40.59 2.53
CA ALA A 4 18.05 41.12 3.88
C ALA A 4 16.57 41.40 4.17
N PRO A 5 16.14 41.24 5.44
CA PRO A 5 14.77 41.52 5.82
C PRO A 5 14.44 43.01 5.56
N PRO A 6 13.30 43.31 4.89
CA PRO A 6 12.96 44.70 4.57
C PRO A 6 12.60 45.46 5.85
N ALA A 7 13.07 46.70 5.94
CA ALA A 7 12.69 47.60 7.02
C ALA A 7 11.19 47.98 6.92
N ASN A 8 10.62 48.45 8.03
CA ASN A 8 9.24 48.93 8.06
C ASN A 8 9.13 50.23 8.85
N ASN A 9 8.26 51.12 8.39
CA ASN A 9 7.91 52.39 9.02
C ASN A 9 6.97 52.21 10.22
N ALA A 10 6.38 51.02 10.38
CA ALA A 10 5.50 50.68 11.49
C ALA A 10 6.22 50.46 12.83
N GLY A 11 7.56 50.48 12.85
CA GLY A 11 8.37 50.22 14.05
C GLY A 11 8.29 48.78 14.55
N LEU A 12 7.82 47.85 13.73
CA LEU A 12 7.70 46.43 14.09
C LEU A 12 9.08 45.76 14.10
N PRO A 13 9.32 44.79 15.01
CA PRO A 13 10.57 44.04 15.06
C PRO A 13 10.85 43.32 13.74
N ILE A 14 12.02 43.61 13.19
CA ILE A 14 12.54 43.01 11.95
C ILE A 14 13.10 41.62 12.29
N PRO A 15 12.73 40.57 11.54
CA PRO A 15 13.25 39.22 11.78
C PRO A 15 14.76 39.16 11.52
N ALA A 16 15.46 38.27 12.22
CA ALA A 16 16.87 38.00 11.91
C ALA A 16 17.03 37.45 10.49
N MET A 17 18.22 37.59 9.91
CA MET A 17 18.54 36.96 8.63
C MET A 17 18.55 35.43 8.80
N PRO A 18 17.82 34.66 7.97
CA PRO A 18 17.83 33.21 8.01
C PRO A 18 19.23 32.64 7.90
N VAL A 19 19.49 31.55 8.62
CA VAL A 19 20.68 30.73 8.38
C VAL A 19 20.60 30.05 7.01
N ASN A 20 21.71 29.52 6.50
CA ASN A 20 21.76 28.82 5.22
C ASN A 20 22.29 27.38 5.43
N PRO A 21 21.46 26.33 5.25
CA PRO A 21 20.05 26.37 4.84
C PRO A 21 19.12 26.92 5.94
N PRO A 22 18.00 27.58 5.57
CA PRO A 22 17.02 28.10 6.53
C PRO A 22 16.43 27.01 7.43
N THR A 23 16.30 27.29 8.72
CA THR A 23 15.55 26.44 9.65
C THR A 23 14.04 26.68 9.52
N LEU A 24 13.22 25.75 10.04
CA LEU A 24 11.77 25.97 10.12
C LEU A 24 11.43 27.23 10.92
N SER A 25 12.19 27.53 11.99
CA SER A 25 11.99 28.74 12.79
C SER A 25 12.26 30.01 11.98
N ASP A 26 13.26 30.02 11.10
CA ASP A 26 13.51 31.16 10.22
C ASP A 26 12.32 31.42 9.29
N ILE A 27 11.81 30.36 8.67
CA ILE A 27 10.64 30.45 7.77
C ILE A 27 9.41 30.97 8.53
N MET A 28 9.13 30.43 9.72
CA MET A 28 8.02 30.89 10.55
C MET A 28 8.20 32.36 10.98
N ASN A 29 9.40 32.76 11.39
CA ASN A 29 9.69 34.15 11.80
C ASN A 29 9.48 35.14 10.65
N THR A 30 9.85 34.77 9.41
CA THR A 30 9.59 35.61 8.24
C THR A 30 8.09 35.70 7.91
N LYS A 31 7.33 34.61 8.11
CA LYS A 31 5.88 34.61 7.94
C LYS A 31 5.16 35.47 8.99
N ASP A 32 5.53 35.31 10.25
CA ASP A 32 5.00 36.10 11.36
C ASP A 32 5.27 37.60 11.15
N TYR A 33 6.42 37.94 10.56
CA TYR A 33 6.73 39.33 10.22
C TYR A 33 5.75 39.90 9.18
N VAL A 34 5.45 39.16 8.11
CA VAL A 34 4.43 39.55 7.12
C VAL A 34 3.08 39.74 7.79
N GLU A 35 2.66 38.80 8.65
CA GLU A 35 1.38 38.88 9.34
C GLU A 35 1.29 40.09 10.28
N ARG A 36 2.37 40.42 11.00
CA ARG A 36 2.44 41.63 11.83
C ARG A 36 2.30 42.91 11.00
N LEU A 37 2.90 42.98 9.81
CA LEU A 37 2.76 44.14 8.92
C LEU A 37 1.31 44.27 8.40
N ILE A 38 0.70 43.17 7.98
CA ILE A 38 -0.72 43.15 7.56
C ILE A 38 -1.63 43.62 8.71
N GLN A 39 -1.40 43.12 9.92
CA GLN A 39 -2.15 43.55 11.11
C GLN A 39 -1.93 45.03 11.43
N SER A 40 -0.68 45.52 11.35
CA SER A 40 -0.36 46.94 11.55
C SER A 40 -1.15 47.81 10.57
N LYS A 41 -1.18 47.45 9.28
CA LYS A 41 -1.97 48.16 8.28
C LYS A 41 -3.48 48.12 8.58
N ALA A 42 -3.99 46.98 9.03
CA ALA A 42 -5.41 46.81 9.36
C ALA A 42 -5.87 47.74 10.50
N THR A 43 -4.98 48.09 11.43
CA THR A 43 -5.30 49.02 12.53
C THR A 43 -5.44 50.49 12.11
N ARG A 44 -5.01 50.86 10.88
CA ARG A 44 -5.12 52.22 10.30
C ARG A 44 -4.58 53.35 11.21
N SER A 45 -3.55 53.05 12.01
CA SER A 45 -2.82 54.05 12.79
C SER A 45 -2.05 55.01 11.88
N ASN A 46 -1.72 56.21 12.38
CA ASN A 46 -0.85 57.17 11.70
C ASN A 46 0.58 56.62 11.48
N ILE A 47 0.96 55.56 12.19
CA ILE A 47 2.20 54.82 12.00
C ILE A 47 1.80 53.37 11.71
N CYS A 48 1.66 53.03 10.42
CA CYS A 48 1.29 51.70 9.96
C CYS A 48 2.11 51.27 8.74
N ALA A 49 2.10 49.96 8.47
CA ALA A 49 2.79 49.40 7.31
C ALA A 49 2.10 49.80 5.99
N THR A 50 2.91 50.07 4.98
CA THR A 50 2.49 50.37 3.61
C THR A 50 2.35 49.09 2.79
N ASP A 51 1.64 49.17 1.65
CA ASP A 51 1.52 48.04 0.72
C ASP A 51 2.87 47.58 0.16
N ASP A 52 3.76 48.53 -0.14
CA ASP A 52 5.10 48.24 -0.66
C ASP A 52 5.94 47.49 0.38
N GLU A 53 5.81 47.82 1.67
CA GLU A 53 6.50 47.12 2.75
C GLU A 53 5.97 45.70 2.96
N ILE A 54 4.64 45.51 2.85
CA ILE A 54 4.03 44.18 2.91
C ILE A 54 4.49 43.34 1.71
N GLY A 55 4.45 43.90 0.50
CA GLY A 55 4.91 43.22 -0.72
C GLY A 55 6.40 42.86 -0.66
N ALA A 56 7.24 43.75 -0.14
CA ALA A 56 8.66 43.47 0.08
C ALA A 56 8.87 42.35 1.12
N ALA A 57 8.08 42.32 2.21
CA ALA A 57 8.16 41.28 3.22
C ALA A 57 7.67 39.92 2.69
N GLU A 58 6.64 39.89 1.85
CA GLU A 58 6.17 38.68 1.16
C GLU A 58 7.23 38.13 0.19
N LEU A 59 7.87 39.00 -0.59
CA LEU A 59 9.00 38.62 -1.45
C LEU A 59 10.17 38.06 -0.62
N TYR A 60 10.50 38.70 0.51
CA TYR A 60 11.52 38.22 1.42
C TYR A 60 11.19 36.85 2.03
N HIS A 61 9.94 36.62 2.44
CA HIS A 61 9.49 35.31 2.91
C HIS A 61 9.62 34.24 1.81
N HIS A 62 9.16 34.56 0.60
CA HIS A 62 9.24 33.66 -0.54
C HIS A 62 10.70 33.32 -0.91
N GLU A 63 11.58 34.32 -0.96
CA GLU A 63 13.02 34.09 -1.19
C GLU A 63 13.68 33.30 -0.05
N SER A 64 13.23 33.48 1.20
CA SER A 64 13.68 32.69 2.36
C SER A 64 13.33 31.21 2.18
N VAL A 65 12.11 30.92 1.72
CA VAL A 65 11.67 29.54 1.40
C VAL A 65 12.43 28.99 0.20
N LEU A 66 12.63 29.77 -0.86
CA LEU A 66 13.32 29.32 -2.08
C LEU A 66 14.84 29.21 -1.94
N ARG A 67 15.46 29.86 -0.96
CA ARG A 67 16.90 29.64 -0.67
C ARG A 67 17.22 28.18 -0.33
N THR A 68 16.21 27.40 0.04
CA THR A 68 16.31 25.95 0.19
C THR A 68 16.59 25.20 -1.13
N SER A 69 16.30 25.79 -2.29
CA SER A 69 16.39 25.13 -3.61
C SER A 69 17.50 25.65 -4.54
N LEU A 70 18.10 26.82 -4.25
CA LEU A 70 18.95 27.55 -5.23
C LEU A 70 20.47 27.45 -5.01
N GLY A 71 20.95 26.73 -3.99
CA GLY A 71 22.36 26.79 -3.59
C GLY A 71 23.23 25.55 -3.80
N GLY A 72 22.68 24.43 -4.30
CA GLY A 72 23.38 23.13 -4.19
C GLY A 72 23.66 22.69 -2.74
N ALA A 73 23.12 23.42 -1.76
CA ALA A 73 23.15 23.07 -0.36
C ALA A 73 22.17 21.91 -0.13
N ALA A 74 22.55 20.98 0.77
CA ALA A 74 21.70 19.87 1.19
C ALA A 74 20.28 20.36 1.52
N ALA A 75 19.27 19.56 1.17
CA ALA A 75 17.89 19.84 1.53
C ALA A 75 17.83 20.24 3.02
N PRO A 76 17.06 21.28 3.39
CA PRO A 76 16.91 21.67 4.79
C PRO A 76 16.55 20.47 5.66
N PRO A 77 17.13 20.32 6.87
CA PRO A 77 16.87 19.17 7.73
C PRO A 77 15.39 18.94 8.08
N TRP A 78 14.58 20.01 8.04
CA TRP A 78 13.13 19.91 8.27
C TRP A 78 12.37 19.27 7.09
N LEU A 79 12.98 19.16 5.91
CA LEU A 79 12.46 18.41 4.75
C LEU A 79 12.83 16.92 4.78
N ASP A 80 13.84 16.51 5.55
CA ASP A 80 14.30 15.10 5.63
C ASP A 80 13.21 14.15 6.17
N GLY A 81 12.26 14.68 6.94
CA GLY A 81 11.09 13.93 7.41
C GLY A 81 10.05 13.66 6.32
N PHE A 82 9.91 14.55 5.34
CA PHE A 82 8.83 14.46 4.35
C PHE A 82 9.01 13.30 3.38
N ALA A 83 10.24 13.05 2.92
CA ALA A 83 10.52 11.90 2.05
C ALA A 83 10.17 10.57 2.75
N ASN A 84 10.59 10.44 4.01
CA ASN A 84 10.27 9.27 4.83
C ASN A 84 8.76 9.12 5.05
N THR A 85 8.05 10.21 5.35
CA THR A 85 6.59 10.18 5.50
C THR A 85 5.89 9.80 4.20
N LEU A 86 6.33 10.32 3.04
CA LEU A 86 5.77 9.96 1.75
C LEU A 86 5.96 8.47 1.43
N ASP A 87 7.13 7.92 1.73
CA ASP A 87 7.40 6.49 1.53
C ASP A 87 6.58 5.63 2.51
N GLN A 88 6.40 6.05 3.76
CA GLN A 88 5.50 5.38 4.69
C GLN A 88 4.05 5.39 4.22
N ILE A 89 3.57 6.52 3.67
CA ILE A 89 2.23 6.63 3.09
C ILE A 89 2.07 5.67 1.90
N ARG A 90 3.05 5.63 0.99
CA ARG A 90 3.05 4.70 -0.15
C ARG A 90 2.95 3.24 0.31
N GLN A 91 3.80 2.84 1.27
CA GLN A 91 3.75 1.49 1.85
C GLN A 91 2.44 1.19 2.58
N ALA A 92 1.80 2.19 3.19
CA ALA A 92 0.49 2.02 3.81
C ALA A 92 -0.60 1.81 2.75
N VAL A 93 -0.58 2.57 1.66
CA VAL A 93 -1.51 2.42 0.53
C VAL A 93 -1.38 1.04 -0.10
N ASP A 94 -0.16 0.59 -0.39
CA ASP A 94 0.09 -0.75 -0.98
C ASP A 94 -0.46 -1.87 -0.09
N ARG A 95 -0.26 -1.76 1.24
CA ARG A 95 -0.80 -2.74 2.20
C ARG A 95 -2.32 -2.74 2.25
N ILE A 96 -2.95 -1.57 2.17
CA ILE A 96 -4.41 -1.45 2.13
C ILE A 96 -4.96 -2.07 0.85
N GLU A 97 -4.34 -1.80 -0.31
CA GLU A 97 -4.76 -2.39 -1.58
C GLU A 97 -4.65 -3.92 -1.58
N GLN A 98 -3.55 -4.46 -1.06
CA GLN A 98 -3.39 -5.91 -0.89
C GLN A 98 -4.44 -6.51 0.06
N SER A 99 -4.69 -5.84 1.19
CA SER A 99 -5.72 -6.27 2.13
C SER A 99 -7.11 -6.23 1.50
N GLN A 100 -7.44 -5.22 0.69
CA GLN A 100 -8.71 -5.13 -0.01
C GLN A 100 -8.89 -6.26 -1.01
N LYS A 101 -7.87 -6.55 -1.84
CA LYS A 101 -7.89 -7.67 -2.79
C LYS A 101 -8.16 -9.00 -2.07
N ARG A 102 -7.49 -9.23 -0.95
CA ARG A 102 -7.69 -10.43 -0.13
C ARG A 102 -9.10 -10.50 0.44
N THR A 103 -9.60 -9.43 1.04
CA THR A 103 -10.96 -9.38 1.59
C THR A 103 -12.02 -9.61 0.52
N SER A 104 -11.87 -9.00 -0.66
CA SER A 104 -12.77 -9.24 -1.80
C SER A 104 -12.76 -10.71 -2.24
N ALA A 105 -11.58 -11.34 -2.29
CA ALA A 105 -11.46 -12.76 -2.62
C ALA A 105 -12.13 -13.66 -1.57
N VAL A 106 -11.93 -13.40 -0.27
CA VAL A 106 -12.59 -14.15 0.81
C VAL A 106 -14.12 -14.02 0.74
N ILE A 107 -14.64 -12.81 0.49
CA ILE A 107 -16.08 -12.57 0.35
C ILE A 107 -16.66 -13.34 -0.84
N GLU A 108 -15.99 -13.30 -1.99
CA GLU A 108 -16.43 -14.04 -3.16
C GLU A 108 -16.32 -15.56 -2.93
N ASN A 109 -15.30 -16.02 -2.22
CA ASN A 109 -15.12 -17.43 -1.86
C ASN A 109 -16.21 -17.96 -0.94
N MET A 110 -16.71 -17.16 0.01
CA MET A 110 -17.87 -17.51 0.83
C MET A 110 -19.12 -17.69 -0.05
N ARG A 111 -19.34 -16.80 -1.03
CA ARG A 111 -20.46 -16.93 -1.98
C ARG A 111 -20.33 -18.18 -2.86
N ILE A 112 -19.12 -18.44 -3.35
CA ILE A 112 -18.80 -19.63 -4.15
C ILE A 112 -19.02 -20.89 -3.33
N ALA A 113 -18.53 -20.94 -2.09
CA ALA A 113 -18.69 -22.09 -1.20
C ALA A 113 -20.17 -22.40 -0.94
N LYS A 114 -20.97 -21.38 -0.61
CA LYS A 114 -22.41 -21.54 -0.43
C LYS A 114 -23.09 -22.09 -1.69
N SER A 115 -22.76 -21.53 -2.86
CA SER A 115 -23.27 -22.02 -4.15
C SER A 115 -22.86 -23.48 -4.42
N ASN A 116 -21.62 -23.85 -4.08
CA ASN A 116 -21.13 -25.22 -4.23
C ASN A 116 -21.83 -26.19 -3.27
N VAL A 117 -22.12 -25.79 -2.02
CA VAL A 117 -22.90 -26.58 -1.06
C VAL A 117 -24.31 -26.84 -1.59
N GLU A 118 -24.98 -25.81 -2.11
CA GLU A 118 -26.31 -25.94 -2.71
C GLU A 118 -26.29 -26.88 -3.92
N LEU A 119 -25.28 -26.74 -4.79
CA LEU A 119 -25.09 -27.61 -5.94
C LEU A 119 -24.88 -29.07 -5.52
N ALA A 120 -24.00 -29.32 -4.56
CA ALA A 120 -23.71 -30.65 -4.03
C ALA A 120 -24.97 -31.30 -3.45
N ARG A 121 -25.74 -30.56 -2.64
CA ARG A 121 -26.97 -31.06 -2.00
C ARG A 121 -28.09 -31.38 -2.99
N ASN A 122 -28.28 -30.53 -4.00
CA ASN A 122 -29.42 -30.64 -4.90
C ASN A 122 -29.19 -31.61 -6.06
N THR A 123 -27.95 -31.75 -6.53
CA THR A 123 -27.64 -32.49 -7.77
C THR A 123 -26.66 -33.64 -7.58
N GLY A 124 -26.01 -33.74 -6.41
CA GLY A 124 -24.88 -34.67 -6.22
C GLY A 124 -23.69 -34.35 -7.12
N SER A 125 -23.61 -33.13 -7.68
CA SER A 125 -22.51 -32.72 -8.55
C SER A 125 -21.16 -32.84 -7.85
N THR A 126 -20.16 -33.26 -8.62
CA THR A 126 -18.73 -33.29 -8.26
C THR A 126 -17.93 -32.22 -9.01
N ALA A 127 -18.61 -31.36 -9.78
CA ALA A 127 -18.03 -30.24 -10.50
C ALA A 127 -18.38 -28.94 -9.77
N TYR A 128 -17.41 -28.37 -9.05
CA TYR A 128 -17.61 -27.19 -8.21
C TYR A 128 -16.98 -25.95 -8.81
N ARG A 129 -17.58 -24.77 -8.59
CA ARG A 129 -16.95 -23.50 -8.94
C ARG A 129 -15.68 -23.33 -8.14
N ALA A 130 -14.57 -23.00 -8.80
CA ALA A 130 -13.30 -22.81 -8.11
C ALA A 130 -13.32 -21.51 -7.31
N LYS A 131 -12.74 -21.53 -6.11
CA LYS A 131 -12.50 -20.33 -5.30
C LYS A 131 -11.45 -19.44 -5.96
N GLN A 132 -11.46 -18.15 -5.65
CA GLN A 132 -10.37 -17.22 -5.94
C GLN A 132 -9.18 -17.48 -5.03
N LYS A 133 -7.97 -17.16 -5.51
CA LYS A 133 -6.76 -17.18 -4.69
C LYS A 133 -6.81 -16.09 -3.63
N GLU A 134 -6.52 -16.45 -2.38
CA GLU A 134 -6.55 -15.51 -1.23
C GLU A 134 -5.16 -15.11 -0.72
N VAL A 135 -4.15 -15.93 -1.01
CA VAL A 135 -2.78 -15.76 -0.48
C VAL A 135 -1.81 -15.66 -1.66
N ASP A 136 -0.93 -14.67 -1.63
CA ASP A 136 0.14 -14.51 -2.61
C ASP A 136 1.14 -15.67 -2.59
N GLY A 137 1.95 -15.74 -3.65
CA GLY A 137 2.99 -16.75 -3.81
C GLY A 137 2.55 -17.95 -4.62
N ASP A 138 3.53 -18.74 -5.03
CA ASP A 138 3.35 -19.83 -5.98
C ASP A 138 3.09 -21.19 -5.34
N GLY A 139 3.08 -21.29 -4.01
CA GLY A 139 2.79 -22.53 -3.25
C GLY A 139 3.70 -23.72 -3.55
N THR A 140 4.82 -23.52 -4.25
CA THR A 140 5.70 -24.62 -4.70
C THR A 140 6.27 -25.41 -3.53
N ILE A 141 6.60 -24.73 -2.42
CA ILE A 141 7.10 -25.38 -1.20
C ILE A 141 6.02 -26.30 -0.59
N LEU A 142 4.78 -25.80 -0.45
CA LEU A 142 3.67 -26.60 0.08
C LEU A 142 3.33 -27.79 -0.82
N ALA A 143 3.31 -27.58 -2.13
CA ALA A 143 3.05 -28.65 -3.09
C ALA A 143 4.11 -29.76 -3.02
N ASN A 144 5.39 -29.39 -2.87
CA ASN A 144 6.46 -30.36 -2.66
C ASN A 144 6.34 -31.09 -1.32
N ALA A 145 5.90 -30.41 -0.26
CA ALA A 145 5.74 -31.02 1.07
C ALA A 145 4.65 -32.10 1.10
N ILE A 146 3.60 -31.97 0.27
CA ILE A 146 2.51 -32.96 0.18
C ILE A 146 2.69 -33.98 -0.94
N ALA A 147 3.77 -33.88 -1.72
CA ALA A 147 4.10 -34.88 -2.73
C ALA A 147 4.33 -36.24 -2.03
N PRO A 148 3.90 -37.36 -2.63
CA PRO A 148 4.00 -38.68 -2.06
C PRO A 148 5.48 -39.04 -1.97
N ASN A 149 5.84 -39.76 -0.90
CA ASN A 149 7.22 -40.04 -0.51
C ASN A 149 8.11 -40.69 -1.59
N ASN A 150 7.53 -41.16 -2.70
CA ASN A 150 8.22 -41.79 -3.82
C ASN A 150 8.49 -40.84 -5.01
N ASN A 151 7.99 -39.59 -4.95
CA ASN A 151 8.25 -38.59 -5.99
C ASN A 151 9.65 -38.00 -5.82
N GLN A 152 10.62 -38.55 -6.55
CA GLN A 152 11.98 -38.03 -6.63
C GLN A 152 12.09 -36.70 -7.42
N ASN A 153 11.02 -36.30 -8.12
CA ASN A 153 10.99 -35.09 -8.93
C ASN A 153 10.19 -33.97 -8.25
N PRO A 154 10.80 -32.80 -8.01
CA PRO A 154 10.11 -31.63 -7.49
C PRO A 154 8.95 -31.21 -8.39
N VAL A 155 7.89 -30.67 -7.78
CA VAL A 155 6.78 -30.01 -8.49
C VAL A 155 7.35 -28.82 -9.27
N ALA A 156 7.14 -28.82 -10.59
CA ALA A 156 7.60 -27.74 -11.45
C ALA A 156 6.93 -26.42 -11.02
N PRO A 157 7.68 -25.30 -10.95
CA PRO A 157 7.09 -23.99 -10.69
C PRO A 157 6.01 -23.64 -11.72
N LEU A 158 5.00 -22.89 -11.29
CA LEU A 158 4.03 -22.31 -12.21
C LEU A 158 4.74 -21.30 -13.11
N ALA A 159 4.43 -21.31 -14.41
CA ALA A 159 5.03 -20.40 -15.38
C ALA A 159 4.77 -18.91 -15.05
N VAL A 160 3.64 -18.64 -14.39
CA VAL A 160 3.27 -17.33 -13.85
C VAL A 160 2.77 -17.53 -12.43
N ALA A 161 3.32 -16.77 -11.49
CA ALA A 161 2.85 -16.76 -10.11
C ALA A 161 1.40 -16.24 -10.06
N PRO A 162 0.45 -17.03 -9.54
CA PRO A 162 -0.94 -16.57 -9.46
C PRO A 162 -1.07 -15.41 -8.47
N VAL A 163 -1.95 -14.46 -8.79
CA VAL A 163 -2.20 -13.26 -7.99
C VAL A 163 -3.53 -13.40 -7.25
N VAL A 164 -3.66 -12.80 -6.06
CA VAL A 164 -4.93 -12.76 -5.32
C VAL A 164 -6.10 -12.31 -6.21
N GLY A 165 -7.24 -13.00 -6.10
CA GLY A 165 -8.45 -12.77 -6.89
C GLY A 165 -8.54 -13.58 -8.19
N THR A 166 -7.44 -14.16 -8.67
CA THR A 166 -7.45 -15.04 -9.85
C THR A 166 -7.96 -16.45 -9.50
N ILE A 167 -8.52 -17.17 -10.47
CA ILE A 167 -9.05 -18.54 -10.31
C ILE A 167 -8.19 -19.57 -11.06
N PHE A 168 -8.03 -20.77 -10.49
CA PHE A 168 -7.27 -21.87 -11.11
C PHE A 168 -7.91 -22.33 -12.42
N SER A 169 -9.23 -22.52 -12.38
CA SER A 169 -10.09 -22.88 -13.50
C SER A 169 -11.51 -22.41 -13.17
N PRO A 170 -12.43 -22.28 -14.15
CA PRO A 170 -13.83 -21.94 -13.87
C PRO A 170 -14.52 -22.94 -12.94
N THR A 171 -14.18 -24.22 -13.12
CA THR A 171 -14.75 -25.36 -12.38
C THR A 171 -13.65 -26.36 -12.06
N ILE A 172 -13.77 -27.03 -10.91
CA ILE A 172 -12.92 -28.14 -10.48
C ILE A 172 -13.80 -29.38 -10.36
N GLU A 173 -13.52 -30.37 -11.21
CA GLU A 173 -14.19 -31.68 -11.19
C GLU A 173 -13.44 -32.62 -10.24
N THR A 174 -13.96 -32.76 -9.02
CA THR A 174 -13.27 -33.50 -7.95
C THR A 174 -13.18 -34.99 -8.27
N HIS A 175 -14.17 -35.57 -8.96
CA HIS A 175 -14.12 -37.00 -9.32
C HIS A 175 -12.97 -37.35 -10.28
N ASN A 176 -12.50 -36.40 -11.09
CA ASN A 176 -11.48 -36.61 -12.13
C ASN A 176 -10.07 -36.18 -11.70
N LEU A 177 -9.89 -35.81 -10.43
CA LEU A 177 -8.60 -35.36 -9.95
C LEU A 177 -7.58 -36.49 -9.91
N ASN A 178 -6.45 -36.24 -10.56
CA ASN A 178 -5.26 -37.08 -10.46
C ASN A 178 -4.18 -36.39 -9.62
N HIS A 179 -3.14 -37.14 -9.30
CA HIS A 179 -2.07 -36.67 -8.42
C HIS A 179 -1.37 -35.38 -8.90
N PRO A 180 -0.92 -35.26 -10.17
CA PRO A 180 -0.38 -34.01 -10.70
C PRO A 180 -1.33 -32.81 -10.58
N THR A 181 -2.62 -32.98 -10.89
CA THR A 181 -3.60 -31.89 -10.80
C THR A 181 -3.80 -31.43 -9.36
N ILE A 182 -3.84 -32.36 -8.40
CA ILE A 182 -3.96 -32.06 -6.97
C ILE A 182 -2.77 -31.22 -6.48
N LEU A 183 -1.55 -31.60 -6.84
CA LEU A 183 -0.36 -30.84 -6.49
C LEU A 183 -0.39 -29.45 -7.13
N ARG A 184 -0.88 -29.33 -8.37
CA ARG A 184 -1.01 -28.05 -9.07
C ARG A 184 -2.07 -27.14 -8.44
N ILE A 185 -3.15 -27.70 -7.92
CA ILE A 185 -4.17 -26.95 -7.14
C ILE A 185 -3.56 -26.45 -5.82
N ALA A 186 -2.85 -27.30 -5.08
CA ALA A 186 -2.18 -26.92 -3.83
C ALA A 186 -1.13 -25.83 -4.05
N GLN A 187 -0.34 -25.96 -5.12
CA GLN A 187 0.61 -24.97 -5.59
C GLN A 187 -0.11 -23.64 -5.90
N TYR A 188 -1.13 -23.68 -6.78
CA TYR A 188 -1.87 -22.50 -7.19
C TYR A 188 -2.48 -21.73 -6.02
N TYR A 189 -3.17 -22.41 -5.12
CA TYR A 189 -3.84 -21.76 -3.98
C TYR A 189 -2.91 -21.47 -2.81
N ASN A 190 -1.67 -21.95 -2.85
CA ASN A 190 -0.73 -21.88 -1.72
C ASN A 190 -1.37 -22.45 -0.44
N GLN A 191 -2.00 -23.62 -0.55
CA GLN A 191 -2.85 -24.22 0.49
C GLN A 191 -2.57 -25.73 0.60
N HIS A 192 -2.48 -26.23 1.83
CA HIS A 192 -2.20 -27.64 2.13
C HIS A 192 -3.44 -28.55 2.06
N PHE A 193 -4.64 -27.99 2.25
CA PHE A 193 -5.93 -28.71 2.31
C PHE A 193 -5.93 -29.92 3.26
N ASP A 194 -5.10 -29.90 4.31
CA ASP A 194 -4.85 -31.04 5.20
C ASP A 194 -4.39 -32.34 4.50
N ILE A 195 -3.90 -32.26 3.26
CA ILE A 195 -3.42 -33.39 2.47
C ILE A 195 -2.08 -33.88 3.03
N GLN A 196 -1.96 -35.18 3.30
CA GLN A 196 -0.71 -35.79 3.75
C GLN A 196 -0.02 -36.54 2.61
N PRO A 197 1.32 -36.67 2.63
CA PRO A 197 2.07 -37.45 1.62
C PRO A 197 1.54 -38.88 1.42
N GLY A 198 1.07 -39.53 2.49
CA GLY A 198 0.52 -40.89 2.45
C GLY A 198 -0.93 -41.01 1.95
N ASP A 199 -1.64 -39.90 1.73
CA ASP A 199 -3.05 -39.96 1.31
C ASP A 199 -3.19 -40.51 -0.11
N THR A 200 -4.18 -41.40 -0.28
CA THR A 200 -4.58 -41.89 -1.60
C THR A 200 -5.27 -40.78 -2.41
N VAL A 201 -5.27 -40.90 -3.75
CA VAL A 201 -5.89 -39.90 -4.64
C VAL A 201 -7.36 -39.63 -4.28
N PRO A 202 -8.22 -40.64 -3.99
CA PRO A 202 -9.60 -40.38 -3.55
C PRO A 202 -9.69 -39.54 -2.27
N VAL A 203 -8.83 -39.82 -1.28
CA VAL A 203 -8.81 -39.05 0.00
C VAL A 203 -8.41 -37.60 -0.25
N ARG A 204 -7.38 -37.38 -1.06
CA ARG A 204 -6.92 -36.03 -1.42
C ARG A 204 -7.98 -35.24 -2.20
N SER A 205 -8.64 -35.91 -3.15
CA SER A 205 -9.74 -35.31 -3.90
C SER A 205 -10.90 -34.92 -2.98
N GLN A 206 -11.27 -35.79 -2.03
CA GLN A 206 -12.31 -35.47 -1.05
C GLN A 206 -11.94 -34.26 -0.18
N LYS A 207 -10.67 -34.11 0.22
CA LYS A 207 -10.21 -32.93 0.96
C LYS A 207 -10.34 -31.64 0.16
N ILE A 208 -10.02 -31.67 -1.14
CA ILE A 208 -10.26 -30.53 -2.05
C ILE A 208 -11.76 -30.25 -2.20
N ALA A 209 -12.59 -31.28 -2.35
CA ALA A 209 -14.05 -31.13 -2.40
C ALA A 209 -14.59 -30.44 -1.14
N ASN A 210 -14.15 -30.91 0.04
CA ASN A 210 -14.54 -30.33 1.32
C ASN A 210 -14.15 -28.85 1.39
N TRP A 211 -12.92 -28.50 1.00
CA TRP A 211 -12.47 -27.11 0.95
C TRP A 211 -13.27 -26.24 -0.03
N LEU A 212 -13.66 -26.77 -1.20
CA LEU A 212 -14.49 -26.03 -2.17
C LEU A 212 -15.89 -25.72 -1.64
N THR A 213 -16.36 -26.50 -0.66
CA THR A 213 -17.67 -26.34 -0.02
C THR A 213 -17.61 -25.69 1.37
N SER A 214 -16.44 -25.52 1.98
CA SER A 214 -16.31 -24.88 3.29
C SER A 214 -16.43 -23.36 3.16
N GLU A 215 -17.13 -22.70 4.09
CA GLU A 215 -17.25 -21.23 4.07
C GLU A 215 -15.96 -20.54 4.56
N ILE A 216 -15.17 -21.20 5.42
CA ILE A 216 -13.82 -20.82 5.85
C ILE A 216 -13.03 -22.11 6.11
#